data_AF-A0A2T5EJQ3-F1
#
_entry.id   AF-A0A2T5EJQ3-F1
#
_cell.length_a   1.000
_cell.length_b   1.000
_cell.length_c   1.000
_cell.angle_alpha   90.00
_cell.angle_beta   90.00
_cell.angle_gamma   90.00
#
_symmetry.space_group_name_H-M   'P 1'
#
loop_
_entity.id
_entity.type
_entity.pdbx_description
1 polymer ?
#
loop_
_entity_poly.entity_id
_entity_poly.type
_entity_poly.pdbx_seq_one_letter_code
_entity_poly.pdbx_strand_id
1 'polypeptide(L)'
;MMRKNVTNFILMVVRVSEIKDIVILALDKREMIFPFHVDGFQVANGNRGKIKKQYRNATVFFHDGTTQKINDVVIKGAWGKSFLGKVFSFLNSSWRVEIVSEKIDMELQEQKNMIVNSLKVDQERVEPFFVLTGDFEQVENKINEAKSMPEIYKALDISEGMEVLDVL
;
A
#
# COMPACT_ATOMS: atom_id res chain seq x y z
N MET A 1 27.63 12.47 -33.11
CA MET A 1 26.19 12.80 -33.04
C MET A 1 25.49 11.73 -32.21
N MET A 2 25.55 11.84 -30.88
CA MET A 2 24.90 10.89 -29.96
C MET A 2 23.47 11.38 -29.69
N ARG A 3 22.48 10.61 -30.14
CA ARG A 3 21.08 10.82 -29.79
C ARG A 3 20.93 10.54 -28.29
N LYS A 4 20.68 11.60 -27.50
CA LYS A 4 20.20 11.45 -26.13
C LYS A 4 18.78 10.90 -26.22
N ASN A 5 18.59 9.63 -25.86
CA ASN A 5 17.27 9.09 -25.58
C ASN A 5 16.72 9.85 -24.37
N VAL A 6 15.83 10.80 -24.64
CA VAL A 6 15.01 11.44 -23.62
C VAL A 6 13.94 10.42 -23.25
N THR A 7 14.23 9.58 -22.26
CA THR A 7 13.19 8.79 -21.59
C THR A 7 12.30 9.79 -20.89
N ASN A 8 11.10 10.00 -21.42
CA ASN A 8 10.06 10.78 -20.77
C ASN A 8 9.67 10.06 -19.47
N PHE A 9 10.28 10.43 -18.35
CA PHE A 9 9.75 10.09 -17.04
C PHE A 9 8.51 10.95 -16.85
N ILE A 10 7.33 10.38 -17.08
CA ILE A 10 6.11 10.96 -16.54
C ILE A 10 6.23 10.78 -15.03
N LEU A 11 6.70 11.84 -14.37
CA LEU A 11 6.68 11.93 -12.91
C LEU A 11 5.21 12.08 -12.51
N MET A 12 4.49 10.96 -12.49
CA MET A 12 3.17 10.94 -11.88
C MET A 12 3.41 10.95 -10.37
N VAL A 13 3.53 12.15 -9.81
CA VAL A 13 3.30 12.35 -8.39
C VAL A 13 1.82 12.05 -8.22
N VAL A 14 1.48 10.79 -7.97
CA VAL A 14 0.18 10.47 -7.40
C VAL A 14 0.19 11.19 -6.07
N ARG A 15 -0.41 12.38 -6.05
CA ARG A 15 -0.81 13.00 -4.80
C ARG A 15 -1.85 12.04 -4.26
N VAL A 16 -1.39 11.18 -3.36
CA VAL A 16 -2.21 10.27 -2.58
C VAL A 16 -3.37 11.00 -1.87
N SER A 17 -3.34 12.34 -1.84
CA SER A 17 -4.37 13.23 -1.30
C SER A 17 -5.69 13.35 -2.08
N GLU A 18 -5.89 12.68 -3.22
CA GLU A 18 -7.18 12.72 -3.95
C GLU A 18 -8.00 11.43 -3.82
N ILE A 19 -7.45 10.40 -3.18
CA ILE A 19 -8.10 9.11 -2.98
C ILE A 19 -8.36 8.98 -1.49
N LYS A 20 -9.62 8.99 -1.04
CA LYS A 20 -9.99 8.66 0.34
C LYS A 20 -10.30 7.16 0.44
N ASP A 21 -9.41 6.32 -0.09
CA ASP A 21 -9.67 4.89 -0.19
C ASP A 21 -8.72 4.09 0.70
N ILE A 22 -9.27 3.04 1.28
CA ILE A 22 -8.49 1.92 1.78
C ILE A 22 -8.01 1.14 0.56
N VAL A 23 -6.74 0.79 0.53
CA VAL A 23 -6.13 -0.05 -0.50
C VAL A 23 -5.66 -1.37 0.08
N ILE A 24 -5.50 -2.39 -0.76
CA ILE A 24 -4.80 -3.61 -0.36
C ILE A 24 -3.31 -3.39 -0.65
N LEU A 25 -2.50 -3.40 0.40
CA LEU A 25 -1.05 -3.26 0.31
C LEU A 25 -0.37 -4.61 0.47
N ALA A 26 0.33 -5.06 -0.56
CA ALA A 26 1.19 -6.24 -0.53
C ALA A 26 2.67 -5.85 -0.45
N LEU A 27 3.36 -6.34 0.56
CA LEU A 27 4.80 -6.17 0.76
C LEU A 27 5.51 -7.46 0.33
N ASP A 28 5.75 -7.64 -0.98
CA ASP A 28 6.25 -8.88 -1.59
C ASP A 28 7.45 -9.50 -0.85
N LYS A 29 8.41 -8.67 -0.43
CA LYS A 29 9.63 -9.15 0.25
C LYS A 29 9.43 -9.59 1.70
N ARG A 30 8.28 -9.26 2.29
CA ARG A 30 7.94 -9.57 3.68
C ARG A 30 6.80 -10.56 3.77
N GLU A 31 6.20 -10.92 2.63
CA GLU A 31 5.02 -11.80 2.55
C GLU A 31 3.93 -11.30 3.50
N MET A 32 3.65 -9.99 3.41
CA MET A 32 2.63 -9.32 4.22
C MET A 32 1.61 -8.70 3.28
N ILE A 33 0.34 -8.82 3.65
CA ILE A 33 -0.76 -8.16 2.98
C ILE A 33 -1.74 -7.63 4.03
N PHE A 34 -2.23 -6.41 3.85
CA PHE A 34 -3.17 -5.81 4.77
C PHE A 34 -3.94 -4.67 4.10
N PRO A 35 -5.15 -4.36 4.57
CA PRO A 35 -5.84 -3.15 4.18
C PRO A 35 -5.10 -1.94 4.76
N PHE A 36 -4.93 -0.88 3.96
CA PHE A 36 -4.11 0.27 4.30
C PHE A 36 -4.79 1.56 3.91
N HIS A 37 -4.86 2.53 4.82
CA HIS A 37 -5.35 3.85 4.47
C HIS A 37 -4.27 4.61 3.69
N VAL A 38 -4.61 5.12 2.51
CA VAL A 38 -3.62 5.79 1.66
C VAL A 38 -2.99 7.03 2.32
N ASP A 39 -3.70 7.73 3.20
CA ASP A 39 -3.10 8.81 4.01
C ASP A 39 -2.02 8.33 4.99
N GLY A 40 -2.03 7.05 5.35
CA GLY A 40 -0.95 6.42 6.14
C GLY A 40 0.39 6.46 5.42
N PHE A 41 0.41 6.62 4.08
CA PHE A 41 1.66 6.84 3.36
C PHE A 41 2.25 8.23 3.61
N GLN A 42 1.45 9.22 4.02
CA GLN A 42 1.91 10.60 4.17
C GLN A 42 2.62 10.83 5.51
N VAL A 43 2.27 10.03 6.52
CA VAL A 43 2.79 10.11 7.89
C VAL A 43 3.38 8.75 8.26
N ALA A 44 4.70 8.68 8.32
CA ALA A 44 5.39 7.48 8.80
C ALA A 44 6.26 7.82 10.00
N ASN A 45 6.19 6.98 11.03
CA ASN A 45 7.03 7.06 12.20
C ASN A 45 8.30 6.19 12.04
N GLY A 46 9.38 6.61 12.70
CA GLY A 46 10.60 5.83 12.84
C GLY A 46 11.74 6.24 11.90
N ASN A 47 12.72 5.35 11.74
CA ASN A 47 13.94 5.68 11.00
C ASN A 47 13.67 5.75 9.48
N ARG A 48 14.10 6.85 8.85
CA ARG A 48 14.04 7.09 7.41
C ARG A 48 14.44 5.89 6.54
N GLY A 49 15.54 5.22 6.89
CA GLY A 49 16.01 4.04 6.15
C GLY A 49 15.05 2.84 6.27
N LYS A 50 14.42 2.66 7.44
CA LYS A 50 13.42 1.61 7.66
C LYS A 50 12.14 1.90 6.88
N ILE A 51 11.67 3.15 6.88
CA ILE A 51 10.50 3.60 6.12
C ILE A 51 10.70 3.33 4.63
N LYS A 52 11.85 3.73 4.07
CA LYS A 52 12.19 3.41 2.67
C LYS A 52 12.20 1.91 2.40
N LYS A 53 12.84 1.13 3.27
CA LYS A 53 12.92 -0.34 3.11
C LYS A 53 11.57 -1.04 3.27
N GLN A 54 10.64 -0.45 4.01
CA GLN A 54 9.33 -1.04 4.31
C GLN A 54 8.43 -1.04 3.09
N TYR A 55 8.30 0.09 2.40
CA TYR A 55 7.35 0.24 1.29
C TYR A 55 7.97 0.07 -0.10
N ARG A 56 9.30 0.03 -0.22
CA ARG A 56 9.96 -0.12 -1.52
C ARG A 56 9.63 -1.47 -2.18
N ASN A 57 9.16 -1.41 -3.42
CA ASN A 57 8.63 -2.50 -4.23
C ASN A 57 7.32 -3.10 -3.71
N ALA A 58 6.61 -2.42 -2.81
CA ALA A 58 5.27 -2.85 -2.43
C ALA A 58 4.32 -2.69 -3.63
N THR A 59 3.36 -3.59 -3.71
CA THR A 59 2.30 -3.59 -4.71
C THR A 59 1.01 -3.11 -4.05
N VAL A 60 0.33 -2.17 -4.69
CA VAL A 60 -0.91 -1.55 -4.22
C VAL A 60 -2.03 -1.93 -5.17
N PHE A 61 -3.06 -2.59 -4.65
CA PHE A 61 -4.27 -2.92 -5.41
C PHE A 61 -5.38 -1.97 -5.00
N PHE A 62 -5.88 -1.19 -5.95
CA PHE A 62 -6.96 -0.24 -5.75
C PHE A 62 -8.32 -0.89 -6.02
N HIS A 63 -9.36 -0.38 -5.37
CA HIS A 63 -10.73 -0.87 -5.52
C HIS A 63 -11.21 -0.85 -6.99
N ASP A 64 -10.75 0.09 -7.81
CA ASP A 64 -11.09 0.21 -9.23
C ASP A 64 -10.41 -0.84 -10.14
N GLY A 65 -9.53 -1.68 -9.58
CA GLY A 65 -8.71 -2.66 -10.31
C GLY A 65 -7.38 -2.12 -10.82
N THR A 66 -7.09 -0.83 -10.62
CA THR A 66 -5.76 -0.28 -10.89
C THR A 66 -4.74 -0.93 -9.96
N THR A 67 -3.57 -1.28 -10.50
CA THR A 67 -2.43 -1.76 -9.70
C THR A 67 -1.26 -0.80 -9.84
N GLN A 68 -0.61 -0.50 -8.72
CA GLN A 68 0.60 0.31 -8.71
C GLN A 68 1.72 -0.38 -7.95
N LYS A 69 2.96 -0.17 -8.41
CA LYS A 69 4.17 -0.59 -7.71
C LYS A 69 4.89 0.61 -7.13
N ILE A 70 5.26 0.54 -5.86
CA ILE A 70 6.03 1.60 -5.19
C ILE A 70 7.51 1.46 -5.58
N ASN A 71 8.00 2.41 -6.36
CA ASN A 71 9.37 2.44 -6.84
C ASN A 71 10.32 3.07 -5.82
N ASP A 72 9.89 4.16 -5.19
CA ASP A 72 10.68 4.88 -4.20
C ASP A 72 9.79 5.58 -3.16
N VAL A 73 10.43 5.93 -2.05
CA VAL A 73 9.83 6.65 -0.94
C VAL A 73 10.69 7.88 -0.67
N VAL A 74 10.14 9.06 -0.97
CA VAL A 74 10.79 10.35 -0.82
C VAL A 74 10.41 10.94 0.53
N ILE A 75 11.41 11.22 1.36
CA ILE A 75 11.19 11.79 2.70
C ILE A 75 11.52 13.28 2.63
N LYS A 76 10.48 14.13 2.68
CA LYS A 76 10.63 15.58 2.46
C LYS A 76 10.94 16.39 3.72
N GLY A 77 10.81 15.81 4.92
CA GLY A 77 11.15 16.48 6.18
C GLY A 77 10.22 16.07 7.33
N ALA A 78 10.25 16.81 8.43
CA ALA A 78 9.32 16.63 9.54
C ALA A 78 7.91 17.13 9.17
N TRP A 79 6.88 16.48 9.70
CA TRP A 79 5.47 16.85 9.54
C TRP A 79 5.12 18.15 10.31
N GLY A 80 4.02 18.80 9.94
CA GLY A 80 3.52 20.02 10.58
C GLY A 80 3.89 21.34 9.87
N LYS A 81 2.98 22.31 9.94
CA LYS A 81 3.12 23.62 9.27
C LYS A 81 3.85 24.67 10.13
N SER A 82 3.73 24.58 11.46
CA SER A 82 4.35 25.53 12.42
C SER A 82 5.75 25.10 12.84
N PHE A 83 6.57 26.05 13.34
CA PHE A 83 7.92 25.76 13.84
C PHE A 83 7.90 24.72 14.98
N LEU A 84 7.04 24.91 15.99
CA LEU A 84 6.87 23.95 17.08
C LEU A 84 6.37 22.60 16.56
N GLY A 85 5.42 22.58 15.61
CA GLY A 85 4.93 21.34 15.01
C GLY A 85 6.03 20.53 14.34
N LYS A 86 6.95 21.19 13.62
CA LYS A 86 8.12 20.56 13.03
C LYS A 86 9.11 20.02 14.08
N VAL A 87 9.30 20.74 15.18
CA VAL A 87 10.16 20.29 16.30
C VAL A 87 9.56 19.05 16.97
N PHE A 88 8.27 19.07 17.32
CA PHE A 88 7.57 17.92 17.88
C PHE A 88 7.61 16.71 16.94
N SER A 89 7.37 16.94 15.64
CA SER A 89 7.45 15.88 14.64
C SER A 89 8.87 15.30 14.51
N PHE A 90 9.90 16.13 14.65
CA PHE A 90 11.28 15.66 14.66
C PHE A 90 11.59 14.81 15.90
N LEU A 91 11.17 15.28 17.09
CA LEU A 91 11.33 14.54 18.35
C LEU A 91 10.61 13.18 18.30
N ASN A 92 9.43 13.13 17.70
CA ASN A 92 8.64 11.92 17.54
C ASN A 92 9.04 11.08 16.30
N SER A 93 10.08 11.49 15.56
CA SER A 93 10.49 10.82 14.31
C SER A 93 9.34 10.61 13.31
N SER A 94 8.36 11.51 13.31
CA SER A 94 7.28 11.55 12.33
C SER A 94 7.77 12.31 11.10
N TRP A 95 7.66 11.71 9.93
CA TRP A 95 8.15 12.30 8.69
C TRP A 95 7.03 12.50 7.69
N ARG A 96 7.16 13.57 6.89
CA ARG A 96 6.39 13.73 5.66
C ARG A 96 6.99 12.86 4.58
N VAL A 97 6.20 11.91 4.13
CA VAL A 97 6.57 10.94 3.12
C VAL A 97 5.77 11.18 1.85
N GLU A 98 6.45 11.09 0.70
CA GLU A 98 5.84 11.06 -0.62
C GLU A 98 6.19 9.73 -1.27
N ILE A 99 5.18 9.05 -1.80
CA ILE A 99 5.34 7.78 -2.49
C ILE A 99 5.50 8.05 -3.97
N VAL A 100 6.54 7.47 -4.55
CA VAL A 100 6.74 7.42 -5.99
C VAL A 100 6.33 6.04 -6.44
N SER A 101 5.19 5.95 -7.11
CA SER A 101 4.64 4.72 -7.65
C SER A 101 4.50 4.81 -9.17
N GLU A 102 4.47 3.66 -9.82
CA GLU A 102 4.11 3.53 -11.22
C GLU A 102 2.90 2.60 -11.36
N LYS A 103 2.01 2.91 -12.30
CA LYS A 103 0.97 1.96 -12.71
C LYS A 103 1.64 0.79 -13.41
N ILE A 104 1.28 -0.42 -13.00
CA ILE A 104 1.68 -1.65 -13.67
C ILE A 104 0.46 -2.27 -14.34
N ASP A 105 0.68 -2.90 -15.48
CA ASP A 105 -0.34 -3.71 -16.12
C ASP A 105 -0.34 -5.09 -15.45
N MET A 106 -1.47 -5.47 -14.88
CA MET A 106 -1.63 -6.72 -14.16
C MET A 106 -3.07 -7.19 -14.35
N GLU A 107 -3.23 -8.39 -14.88
CA GLU A 107 -4.57 -8.94 -15.11
C GLU A 107 -5.23 -9.31 -13.77
N LEU A 108 -6.56 -9.29 -13.72
CA LEU A 108 -7.31 -9.65 -12.50
C LEU A 108 -6.89 -11.01 -11.95
N GLN A 109 -6.59 -11.99 -12.81
CA GLN A 109 -6.15 -13.31 -12.37
C GLN A 109 -4.78 -13.27 -11.67
N GLU A 110 -3.86 -12.43 -12.15
CA GLU A 110 -2.55 -12.23 -11.51
C GLU A 110 -2.72 -11.53 -10.16
N GLN A 111 -3.60 -10.52 -10.08
CA GLN A 111 -3.94 -9.82 -8.83
C GLN A 111 -4.51 -10.81 -7.79
N LYS A 112 -5.47 -11.67 -8.19
CA LYS A 112 -6.04 -12.72 -7.33
C LYS A 112 -4.97 -13.66 -6.79
N ASN A 113 -4.14 -14.21 -7.68
CA ASN A 113 -3.10 -15.15 -7.30
C ASN A 113 -2.14 -14.54 -6.27
N MET A 114 -1.74 -13.28 -6.48
CA MET A 114 -0.86 -12.56 -5.58
C MET A 114 -1.50 -12.30 -4.21
N ILE A 115 -2.77 -11.88 -4.20
CA ILE A 115 -3.54 -11.64 -2.96
C ILE A 115 -3.72 -12.95 -2.18
N VAL A 116 -4.18 -14.02 -2.82
CA VAL A 116 -4.41 -15.33 -2.19
C VAL A 116 -3.12 -15.91 -1.62
N ASN A 117 -2.03 -15.89 -2.39
CA ASN A 117 -0.73 -16.40 -1.93
C ASN A 117 -0.22 -15.60 -0.72
N SER A 118 -0.38 -14.27 -0.74
CA SER A 118 0.07 -13.42 0.36
C SER A 118 -0.81 -13.61 1.61
N LEU A 119 -2.12 -13.75 1.43
CA LEU A 119 -3.05 -14.04 2.53
C LEU A 119 -2.75 -15.38 3.17
N LYS A 120 -2.50 -16.41 2.36
CA LYS A 120 -2.15 -17.74 2.87
C LYS A 120 -0.95 -17.68 3.81
N VAL A 121 0.13 -17.03 3.37
CA VAL A 121 1.33 -16.86 4.21
C VAL A 121 1.03 -16.01 5.44
N ASP A 122 0.18 -14.98 5.33
CA ASP A 122 -0.22 -14.15 6.46
C ASP A 122 -1.04 -14.92 7.50
N GLN A 123 -1.95 -15.79 7.08
CA GLN A 123 -2.78 -16.62 7.98
C GLN A 123 -1.99 -17.72 8.69
N GLU A 124 -0.80 -18.09 8.20
CA GLU A 124 0.11 -19.02 8.87
C GLU A 124 0.91 -18.36 10.02
N ARG A 125 0.80 -17.02 10.19
CA ARG A 125 1.46 -16.29 11.28
C ARG A 125 0.75 -16.48 12.61
N VAL A 126 1.52 -16.37 13.70
CA VAL A 126 0.96 -16.36 15.08
C VAL A 126 -0.04 -15.22 15.27
N GLU A 127 0.26 -14.06 14.68
CA GLU A 127 -0.60 -12.88 14.64
C GLU A 127 -0.68 -12.39 13.18
N PRO A 128 -1.76 -12.74 12.45
CA PRO A 128 -1.98 -12.28 11.08
C PRO A 128 -2.17 -10.76 11.02
N PHE A 129 -1.66 -10.12 9.96
CA PHE A 129 -1.89 -8.70 9.73
C PHE A 129 -3.26 -8.44 9.09
N PHE A 130 -3.76 -9.40 8.33
CA PHE A 130 -5.09 -9.39 7.75
C PHE A 130 -6.03 -10.26 8.59
N VAL A 131 -6.99 -9.63 9.27
CA VAL A 131 -7.99 -10.36 10.04
C VAL A 131 -9.13 -10.77 9.11
N LEU A 132 -9.23 -12.07 8.82
CA LEU A 132 -10.31 -12.62 7.99
C LEU A 132 -11.60 -12.82 8.79
N THR A 133 -12.72 -12.41 8.19
CA THR A 133 -14.06 -12.73 8.70
C THR A 133 -14.51 -14.09 8.17
N GLY A 134 -13.93 -15.16 8.71
CA GLY A 134 -14.22 -16.55 8.33
C GLY A 134 -12.96 -17.38 8.08
N ASP A 135 -13.17 -18.60 7.60
CA ASP A 135 -12.06 -19.49 7.24
C ASP A 135 -11.42 -19.07 5.90
N PHE A 136 -10.10 -19.28 5.81
CA PHE A 136 -9.30 -18.94 4.64
C PHE A 136 -9.85 -19.60 3.37
N GLU A 137 -10.23 -20.88 3.42
CA GLU A 137 -10.75 -21.59 2.23
C GLU A 137 -12.02 -20.93 1.66
N GLN A 138 -12.89 -20.41 2.53
CA GLN A 138 -14.11 -19.72 2.10
C GLN A 138 -13.79 -18.37 1.47
N VAL A 139 -12.83 -17.64 2.03
CA VAL A 139 -12.36 -16.36 1.49
C VAL A 139 -11.66 -16.58 0.15
N GLU A 140 -10.77 -17.56 0.06
CA GLU A 140 -10.07 -17.94 -1.17
C GLU A 140 -11.06 -18.27 -2.30
N ASN A 141 -12.08 -19.08 -2.02
CA ASN A 141 -13.12 -19.40 -3.02
C ASN A 141 -13.86 -18.14 -3.51
N LYS A 142 -14.24 -17.24 -2.61
CA LYS A 142 -14.88 -15.96 -2.98
C LYS A 142 -13.97 -15.09 -3.85
N ILE A 143 -12.66 -15.02 -3.53
CA ILE A 143 -11.68 -14.27 -4.33
C ILE A 143 -11.53 -14.89 -5.72
N ASN A 144 -11.47 -16.22 -5.79
CA ASN A 144 -11.33 -16.94 -7.06
C ASN A 144 -12.57 -16.75 -7.96
N GLU A 145 -13.77 -16.71 -7.38
CA GLU A 145 -15.03 -16.46 -8.11
C GLU A 145 -15.24 -14.99 -8.50
N ALA A 146 -14.57 -14.05 -7.83
CA ALA A 146 -14.74 -12.61 -8.05
C ALA A 146 -14.43 -12.21 -9.50
N LYS A 147 -15.29 -11.40 -10.12
CA LYS A 147 -15.12 -10.92 -11.50
C LYS A 147 -14.47 -9.54 -11.60
N SER A 148 -14.23 -8.91 -10.45
CA SER A 148 -13.70 -7.56 -10.36
C SER A 148 -13.02 -7.32 -9.02
N MET A 149 -12.17 -6.29 -8.93
CA MET A 149 -11.53 -5.91 -7.68
C MET A 149 -12.50 -5.46 -6.58
N PRO A 150 -13.62 -4.75 -6.88
CA PRO A 150 -14.67 -4.48 -5.88
C PRO A 150 -15.25 -5.75 -5.24
N GLU A 151 -15.43 -6.81 -6.01
CA GLU A 151 -15.89 -8.10 -5.47
C GLU A 151 -14.84 -8.74 -4.56
N ILE A 152 -13.55 -8.57 -4.84
CA ILE A 152 -12.45 -9.02 -3.97
C ILE A 152 -12.44 -8.24 -2.66
N TYR A 153 -12.62 -6.92 -2.71
CA TYR A 153 -12.74 -6.09 -1.50
C TYR A 153 -13.90 -6.55 -0.62
N LYS A 154 -15.06 -6.81 -1.23
CA LYS A 154 -16.21 -7.37 -0.52
C LYS A 154 -15.94 -8.77 0.05
N ALA A 155 -15.22 -9.62 -0.67
CA ALA A 155 -14.84 -10.95 -0.19
C ALA A 155 -13.93 -10.89 1.06
N LEU A 156 -13.12 -9.83 1.13
CA LEU A 156 -12.22 -9.52 2.24
C LEU A 156 -12.83 -8.62 3.33
N ASP A 157 -14.13 -8.31 3.21
CA ASP A 157 -14.87 -7.40 4.10
C ASP A 157 -14.25 -5.99 4.23
N ILE A 158 -13.51 -5.54 3.22
CA ILE A 158 -12.91 -4.20 3.17
C ILE A 158 -14.00 -3.20 2.79
N SER A 159 -14.36 -2.31 3.71
CA SER A 159 -15.40 -1.29 3.52
C SER A 159 -14.90 0.12 3.86
N GLU A 160 -15.53 1.13 3.25
CA GLU A 160 -15.32 2.53 3.61
C GLU A 160 -15.68 2.73 5.09
N GLY A 161 -14.69 3.05 5.93
CA GLY A 161 -14.87 3.23 7.37
C GLY A 161 -14.33 2.10 8.25
N MET A 162 -13.70 1.07 7.67
CA MET A 162 -12.88 0.12 8.44
C MET A 162 -11.76 0.87 9.18
N GLU A 163 -11.63 0.62 10.48
CA GLU A 163 -10.43 1.02 11.24
C GLU A 163 -9.26 0.17 10.76
N VAL A 164 -8.58 0.66 9.74
CA VAL A 164 -7.35 0.07 9.21
C VAL A 164 -6.16 0.60 10.00
N LEU A 165 -5.03 -0.11 9.93
CA LEU A 165 -3.80 0.29 10.60
C LEU A 165 -3.34 1.68 10.13
N ASP A 166 -3.68 2.69 10.93
CA ASP A 166 -3.07 4.03 10.91
C ASP A 166 -1.68 3.94 11.55
N VAL A 167 -0.74 3.38 10.78
CA VAL A 167 0.71 3.20 11.01
C VAL A 167 1.24 3.50 12.44
N LEU A 168 1.74 2.44 13.10
CA LEU A 168 2.68 2.47 14.23
C LEU A 168 3.94 3.32 13.92
#